data_AF-A0A6B0VS25-F1
#
_entry.id   AF-A0A6B0VS25-F1
#
_cell.length_a   1.000
_cell.length_b   1.000
_cell.length_c   1.000
_cell.angle_alpha   90.00
_cell.angle_beta   90.00
_cell.angle_gamma   90.00
#
_symmetry.space_group_name_H-M   'P 1'
#
loop_
_entity.id
_entity.type
_entity.pdbx_description
1 polymer ?
#
loop_
_entity_poly.entity_id
_entity_poly.type
_entity_poly.pdbx_seq_one_letter_code
_entity_poly.pdbx_strand_id
1 'polypeptide(L)'
;MHYLVGTDSVHTTAAICDYLEERATGDDTVTVVALAPTDDATARRDAQEALNVAPVRLVAVGDVRTELRDEDGSSADRLLEMADDVDADELLVTARSPVGPSTSSDSSRQSLLEEASLPVVVVPDPVR
;
A
#
# COMPACT_ATOMS: atom_id res chain seq x y z
N MET A 1 5.65 15.95 1.20
CA MET A 1 4.65 15.11 0.55
C MET A 1 4.17 14.05 1.52
N HIS A 2 2.93 13.63 1.38
CA HIS A 2 2.36 12.48 2.07
C HIS A 2 2.13 11.36 1.06
N TYR A 3 2.85 10.26 1.21
CA TYR A 3 2.70 9.07 0.38
C TYR A 3 1.76 8.07 1.04
N LEU A 4 0.76 7.58 0.32
CA LEU A 4 -0.01 6.41 0.72
C LEU A 4 0.52 5.18 -0.02
N VAL A 5 0.78 4.10 0.71
CA VAL A 5 1.30 2.84 0.16
C VAL A 5 0.32 1.72 0.43
N GLY A 6 -0.26 1.12 -0.61
CA GLY A 6 -1.03 -0.11 -0.50
C GLY A 6 -0.13 -1.34 -0.64
N THR A 7 -0.16 -2.26 0.34
CA THR A 7 0.66 -3.47 0.36
C THR A 7 -0.08 -4.72 0.80
N ASP A 8 0.39 -5.89 0.34
CA ASP A 8 -0.14 -7.22 0.65
C ASP A 8 0.90 -8.24 1.08
N SER A 9 2.18 -7.89 0.95
CA SER A 9 3.27 -8.81 1.19
C SER A 9 4.54 -8.07 1.51
N VAL A 10 5.44 -8.73 2.23
CA VAL A 10 6.79 -8.24 2.52
C VAL A 10 7.55 -7.82 1.26
N HIS A 11 7.33 -8.53 0.14
CA HIS A 11 8.03 -8.27 -1.12
C HIS A 11 7.48 -7.02 -1.80
N THR A 12 6.15 -6.86 -1.83
CA THR A 12 5.46 -5.65 -2.27
C THR A 12 5.91 -4.44 -1.47
N THR A 13 5.88 -4.53 -0.13
CA THR A 13 6.33 -3.43 0.73
C THR A 13 7.79 -3.07 0.43
N ALA A 14 8.67 -4.07 0.32
CA ALA A 14 10.08 -3.84 0.04
C ALA A 14 10.29 -3.12 -1.30
N ALA A 15 9.61 -3.55 -2.36
CA ALA A 15 9.73 -2.96 -3.69
C ALA A 15 9.30 -1.49 -3.72
N ILE A 16 8.19 -1.17 -3.05
CA ILE A 16 7.73 0.22 -2.94
C ILE A 16 8.68 1.04 -2.06
N CYS A 17 9.21 0.47 -0.97
CA CYS A 17 10.21 1.16 -0.16
C CYS A 17 11.47 1.50 -0.97
N ASP A 18 11.93 0.60 -1.83
CA ASP A 18 13.10 0.82 -2.70
C ASP A 18 12.81 1.91 -3.73
N TYR A 19 11.59 1.99 -4.26
CA TYR A 19 11.15 3.09 -5.10
C TYR A 19 11.13 4.45 -4.35
N LEU A 20 10.70 4.43 -3.08
CA LEU A 20 10.65 5.63 -2.25
C LEU A 20 12.01 6.05 -1.70
N GLU A 21 12.98 5.15 -1.54
CA GLU A 21 14.32 5.47 -1.01
C GLU A 21 15.02 6.57 -1.82
N GLU A 22 14.81 6.60 -3.14
CA GLU A 22 15.40 7.61 -4.03
C GLU A 22 14.56 8.89 -4.17
N ARG A 23 13.32 8.91 -3.65
CA ARG A 23 12.34 10.01 -3.85
C ARG A 23 11.94 10.73 -2.57
N ALA A 24 11.68 9.98 -1.50
CA ALA A 24 11.21 10.50 -0.24
C ALA A 24 12.38 11.05 0.58
N THR A 25 12.12 12.13 1.30
CA THR A 25 13.09 12.86 2.11
C THR A 25 12.63 12.93 3.57
N GLY A 26 13.47 13.48 4.44
CA GLY A 26 13.13 13.67 5.85
C GLY A 26 11.98 14.64 6.13
N ASP A 27 11.55 15.41 5.13
CA ASP A 27 10.40 16.31 5.22
C ASP A 27 9.09 15.64 4.77
N ASP A 28 9.17 14.42 4.23
CA ASP A 28 8.03 13.64 3.75
C ASP A 28 7.49 12.69 4.82
N THR A 29 6.25 12.25 4.62
CA THR A 29 5.58 11.27 5.47
C THR A 29 5.02 10.15 4.62
N VAL A 30 4.97 8.93 5.18
CA VAL A 30 4.48 7.75 4.49
C VAL A 30 3.47 7.03 5.39
N THR A 31 2.28 6.75 4.85
CA THR A 31 1.31 5.85 5.47
C THR A 31 1.25 4.57 4.66
N VAL A 32 1.53 3.44 5.29
CA VAL A 32 1.49 2.11 4.66
C VAL A 32 0.27 1.36 5.16
N VAL A 33 -0.57 0.94 4.24
CA VAL A 33 -1.84 0.26 4.52
C VAL A 33 -1.80 -1.15 3.95
N ALA A 34 -2.16 -2.11 4.79
CA ALA A 34 -2.46 -3.47 4.36
C ALA A 34 -3.93 -3.77 4.64
N LEU A 35 -4.59 -4.44 3.69
CA LEU A 35 -5.96 -4.90 3.82
C LEU A 35 -5.95 -6.40 4.10
N ALA A 36 -6.75 -6.86 5.04
CA ALA A 36 -6.92 -8.29 5.31
C ALA A 36 -8.33 -8.61 5.80
N PRO A 37 -8.92 -9.76 5.42
CA PRO A 37 -10.20 -10.20 5.95
C PRO A 37 -10.18 -10.32 7.49
N THR A 38 -11.24 -9.86 8.15
CA THR A 38 -11.35 -9.86 9.61
C THR A 38 -11.36 -11.26 10.21
N ASP A 39 -11.90 -12.23 9.47
CA ASP A 39 -12.06 -13.63 9.88
C ASP A 39 -10.89 -14.55 9.47
N ASP A 40 -9.88 -14.01 8.78
CA ASP A 40 -8.67 -14.76 8.41
C ASP A 40 -7.45 -14.32 9.24
N ALA A 41 -7.21 -15.04 10.34
CA ALA A 41 -6.08 -14.78 11.22
C ALA A 41 -4.70 -14.96 10.53
N THR A 42 -4.60 -15.79 9.49
CA THR A 42 -3.35 -15.99 8.75
C THR A 42 -3.09 -14.79 7.84
N ALA A 43 -4.10 -14.38 7.07
CA ALA A 43 -4.00 -13.20 6.21
C ALA A 43 -3.67 -11.93 7.01
N ARG A 44 -4.30 -11.73 8.17
CA ARG A 44 -3.99 -10.59 9.06
C ARG A 44 -2.57 -10.62 9.58
N ARG A 45 -2.05 -11.81 9.90
CA ARG A 45 -0.66 -11.97 10.34
C ARG A 45 0.29 -11.61 9.20
N ASP A 46 0.06 -12.15 8.00
CA ASP A 46 0.90 -11.90 6.83
C ASP A 46 0.90 -10.40 6.45
N ALA A 47 -0.27 -9.75 6.51
CA ALA A 47 -0.41 -8.31 6.33
C ALA A 47 0.38 -7.52 7.38
N GLN A 48 0.33 -7.93 8.65
CA GLN A 48 1.11 -7.29 9.71
C GLN A 48 2.62 -7.47 9.51
N GLU A 49 3.05 -8.65 9.05
CA GLU A 49 4.45 -8.91 8.68
C GLU A 49 4.90 -8.02 7.51
N ALA A 50 4.03 -7.81 6.51
CA ALA A 50 4.28 -6.89 5.40
C ALA A 50 4.43 -5.43 5.87
N LEU A 51 3.59 -4.97 6.80
CA LEU A 51 3.65 -3.62 7.37
C LEU A 51 4.95 -3.35 8.13
N ASN A 52 5.46 -4.35 8.86
CA ASN A 52 6.66 -4.22 9.67
C ASN A 52 7.94 -3.93 8.86
N VAL A 53 7.92 -4.16 7.55
CA VAL A 53 9.04 -3.88 6.63
C VAL A 53 9.26 -2.38 6.46
N ALA A 54 8.18 -1.61 6.36
CA ALA A 54 8.22 -0.19 6.02
C ALA A 54 9.07 0.66 6.98
N PRO A 55 8.86 0.64 8.31
CA PRO A 55 9.64 1.48 9.22
C PRO A 55 11.12 1.11 9.27
N VAL A 56 11.48 -0.14 8.92
CA VAL A 56 12.88 -0.59 8.89
C VAL A 56 13.59 -0.15 7.63
N ARG A 57 12.89 -0.02 6.50
CA ARG A 57 13.48 0.40 5.22
C ARG A 57 13.43 1.92 5.00
N LEU A 58 12.40 2.60 5.47
CA LEU A 58 12.16 4.03 5.25
C LEU A 58 12.75 4.91 6.35
N VAL A 59 13.97 4.60 6.82
CA VAL A 59 14.61 5.31 7.95
C VAL A 59 14.96 6.77 7.65
N ALA A 60 15.01 7.15 6.37
CA ALA A 60 15.31 8.51 5.94
C ALA A 60 14.06 9.41 5.85
N VAL A 61 12.86 8.84 5.97
CA VAL A 61 11.58 9.55 5.91
C VAL A 61 11.25 10.14 7.28
N GLY A 62 10.60 11.31 7.31
CA GLY A 62 10.29 12.03 8.54
C GLY A 62 9.33 11.29 9.48
N ASP A 63 8.28 10.69 8.93
CA ASP A 63 7.31 9.87 9.68
C ASP A 63 6.83 8.68 8.83
N VAL A 64 6.75 7.51 9.45
CA VAL A 64 6.24 6.28 8.81
C VAL A 64 5.15 5.69 9.69
N ARG A 65 3.92 5.68 9.17
CA ARG A 65 2.75 5.10 9.82
C ARG A 65 2.36 3.81 9.14
N THR A 66 1.87 2.86 9.91
CA THR A 66 1.37 1.58 9.40
C THR A 66 -0.04 1.33 9.90
N GLU A 67 -0.92 0.92 9.00
CA GLU A 67 -2.32 0.63 9.31
C GLU A 67 -2.74 -0.71 8.71
N LEU A 68 -3.27 -1.59 9.56
CA LEU A 68 -3.99 -2.77 9.13
C LEU A 68 -5.49 -2.42 9.10
N ARG A 69 -6.12 -2.57 7.94
CA ARG A 69 -7.56 -2.36 7.77
C ARG A 69 -8.25 -3.64 7.32
N ASP A 70 -9.53 -3.71 7.60
CA ASP A 70 -10.35 -4.84 7.21
C ASP A 70 -10.65 -4.74 5.71
N GLU A 71 -10.59 -5.88 5.01
CA GLU A 71 -10.90 -5.99 3.59
C GLU A 71 -12.43 -6.05 3.36
N ASP A 72 -13.14 -5.02 3.83
CA ASP A 72 -14.58 -4.91 3.66
C ASP A 72 -14.91 -4.15 2.37
N GLY A 73 -15.14 -4.89 1.29
CA GLY A 73 -15.54 -4.34 -0.02
C GLY A 73 -14.41 -4.28 -1.02
N SER A 74 -14.45 -3.29 -1.92
CA SER A 74 -13.42 -3.07 -2.95
C SER A 74 -12.15 -2.50 -2.33
N SER A 75 -11.01 -3.14 -2.58
CA SER A 75 -9.71 -2.63 -2.15
C SER A 75 -9.38 -1.26 -2.74
N ALA A 76 -9.90 -0.98 -3.95
CA ALA A 76 -9.73 0.30 -4.61
C ALA A 76 -10.38 1.41 -3.77
N ASP A 77 -11.66 1.24 -3.47
CA ASP A 77 -12.47 2.18 -2.71
C ASP A 77 -11.84 2.43 -1.33
N ARG A 78 -11.32 1.37 -0.67
CA ARG A 78 -10.64 1.50 0.61
C ARG A 78 -9.34 2.27 0.52
N LEU A 79 -8.51 2.01 -0.48
CA LEU A 79 -7.27 2.76 -0.65
C LEU A 79 -7.54 4.23 -1.00
N LEU A 80 -8.59 4.52 -1.78
CA LEU A 80 -9.01 5.88 -2.10
C LEU A 80 -9.59 6.60 -0.87
N GLU A 81 -10.46 5.94 -0.10
CA GLU A 81 -10.98 6.45 1.18
C GLU A 81 -9.83 6.79 2.13
N MET A 82 -8.83 5.90 2.25
CA MET A 82 -7.66 6.15 3.07
C MET A 82 -6.78 7.27 2.51
N ALA A 83 -6.68 7.41 1.19
CA ALA A 83 -5.91 8.50 0.57
C ALA A 83 -6.54 9.86 0.91
N ASP A 84 -7.86 9.95 0.84
CA ASP A 84 -8.60 11.15 1.23
C ASP A 84 -8.52 11.40 2.75
N ASP A 85 -8.67 10.36 3.58
CA ASP A 85 -8.64 10.48 5.06
C ASP A 85 -7.30 11.01 5.60
N VAL A 86 -6.20 10.69 4.91
CA VAL A 86 -4.85 11.12 5.31
C VAL A 86 -4.33 12.30 4.48
N ASP A 87 -5.16 12.86 3.60
CA ASP A 87 -4.78 13.92 2.65
C ASP A 87 -3.52 13.55 1.83
N ALA A 88 -3.46 12.33 1.28
CA ALA A 88 -2.31 11.83 0.55
C ALA A 88 -2.07 12.60 -0.77
N ASP A 89 -0.81 12.92 -1.04
CA ASP A 89 -0.38 13.57 -2.28
C ASP A 89 -0.16 12.58 -3.44
N GLU A 90 0.24 11.34 -3.13
CA GLU A 90 0.58 10.30 -4.11
C GLU A 90 0.31 8.89 -3.54
N LEU A 91 -0.31 8.02 -4.34
CA LEU A 91 -0.66 6.64 -3.97
C LEU A 91 0.23 5.65 -4.71
N LEU A 92 0.94 4.81 -3.97
CA LEU A 92 1.80 3.76 -4.48
C LEU A 92 1.20 2.38 -4.25
N VAL A 93 1.14 1.60 -5.31
CA VAL A 93 0.70 0.19 -5.30
C VAL A 93 1.64 -0.62 -6.17
N THR A 94 1.64 -1.95 -6.06
CA THR A 94 2.33 -2.79 -7.06
C THR A 94 1.41 -3.21 -8.19
N ALA A 95 2.02 -3.75 -9.25
CA ALA A 95 1.29 -4.34 -10.36
C ALA A 95 0.44 -5.56 -9.97
N ARG A 96 0.70 -6.18 -8.81
CA ARG A 96 -0.12 -7.25 -8.22
C ARG A 96 -1.16 -6.61 -7.28
N SER A 97 -2.39 -7.09 -7.33
CA SER A 97 -3.45 -6.61 -6.43
C SER A 97 -3.09 -6.93 -4.99
N PRO A 98 -3.34 -6.01 -4.03
CA PRO A 98 -2.98 -6.20 -2.64
C PRO A 98 -3.87 -7.21 -1.87
N VAL A 99 -4.60 -8.06 -2.60
CA VAL A 99 -5.52 -9.05 -2.05
C VAL A 99 -5.06 -10.41 -2.52
N GLY A 100 -5.05 -11.38 -1.62
CA GLY A 100 -4.71 -12.77 -1.87
C GLY A 100 -5.46 -13.40 -3.07
N PRO A 101 -5.19 -14.67 -3.41
CA PRO A 101 -5.43 -15.28 -4.73
C PRO A 101 -6.90 -15.50 -5.11
N SER A 102 -7.71 -14.44 -5.17
CA SER A 102 -9.13 -14.46 -5.53
C SER A 102 -9.39 -13.53 -6.71
N THR A 103 -9.15 -14.06 -7.92
CA THR A 103 -9.84 -13.82 -9.22
C THR A 103 -10.36 -12.43 -9.67
N SER A 104 -10.18 -11.32 -8.95
CA SER A 104 -10.64 -9.97 -9.30
C SER A 104 -9.51 -8.92 -9.30
N SER A 105 -8.27 -9.37 -9.19
CA SER A 105 -7.06 -8.56 -9.01
C SER A 105 -6.88 -7.45 -10.06
N ASP A 106 -7.38 -7.65 -11.28
CA ASP A 106 -7.24 -6.68 -12.36
C ASP A 106 -8.31 -5.58 -12.31
N SER A 107 -9.54 -5.89 -11.84
CA SER A 107 -10.62 -4.91 -11.79
C SER A 107 -10.40 -3.88 -10.69
N SER A 108 -9.92 -4.28 -9.51
CA SER A 108 -9.70 -3.32 -8.41
C SER A 108 -8.63 -2.28 -8.76
N ARG A 109 -7.54 -2.67 -9.43
CA ARG A 109 -6.52 -1.72 -9.88
C ARG A 109 -7.04 -0.81 -10.99
N GLN A 110 -7.77 -1.37 -11.96
CA GLN A 110 -8.33 -0.56 -13.03
C GLN A 110 -9.30 0.48 -12.48
N SER A 111 -10.20 0.08 -11.58
CA SER A 111 -11.06 1.00 -10.82
C SER A 111 -10.26 2.07 -10.10
N LEU A 112 -9.22 1.68 -9.35
CA LEU A 112 -8.35 2.63 -8.66
C LEU A 112 -7.71 3.66 -9.61
N LEU A 113 -7.24 3.24 -10.78
CA LEU A 113 -6.66 4.14 -11.79
C LEU A 113 -7.70 5.01 -12.51
N GLU A 114 -8.94 4.54 -12.64
CA GLU A 114 -10.04 5.27 -13.25
C GLU A 114 -10.65 6.30 -12.30
N GLU A 115 -10.64 6.04 -10.99
CA GLU A 115 -11.35 6.81 -9.97
C GLU A 115 -10.43 7.70 -9.12
N ALA A 116 -9.11 7.46 -9.10
CA ALA A 116 -8.19 8.24 -8.29
C ALA A 116 -8.19 9.74 -8.66
N SER A 117 -8.32 10.57 -7.63
CA SER A 117 -8.19 12.03 -7.69
C SER A 117 -6.74 12.51 -7.62
N LEU A 118 -5.81 11.62 -7.23
CA LEU A 118 -4.39 11.88 -7.01
C LEU A 118 -3.49 11.02 -7.92
N PRO A 119 -2.22 11.39 -8.11
CA PRO A 119 -1.24 10.55 -8.81
C PRO A 119 -1.17 9.14 -8.21
N VAL A 120 -1.31 8.13 -9.07
CA VAL A 120 -1.11 6.73 -8.72
C VAL A 120 0.14 6.20 -9.41
N VAL A 121 1.07 5.66 -8.61
CA VAL A 121 2.28 5.01 -9.08
C VAL A 121 2.15 3.50 -8.93
N VAL A 122 2.27 2.80 -10.05
CA VAL A 122 2.34 1.33 -10.06
C VAL A 122 3.81 0.92 -10.10
N VAL A 123 4.31 0.43 -8.96
CA VAL A 123 5.68 -0.08 -8.82
C VAL A 123 5.76 -1.52 -9.35
N PRO A 124 6.76 -1.85 -10.19
CA PRO A 124 6.97 -3.22 -10.63
C PRO A 124 7.18 -4.18 -9.46
N ASP A 125 6.49 -5.32 -9.48
CA ASP A 125 6.72 -6.41 -8.51
C ASP A 125 8.10 -7.03 -8.80
N PRO A 126 8.98 -7.23 -7.80
CA PRO A 126 10.25 -7.92 -7.98
C PRO A 126 10.00 -9.31 -8.55
N VAL A 127 10.51 -9.55 -9.76
CA VAL A 127 10.44 -10.86 -10.43
C VAL A 127 11.13 -11.88 -9.53
N ARG A 128 10.39 -12.90 -9.07
CA ARG A 128 10.96 -14.06 -8.38
C ARG A 128 11.77 -14.94 -9.34
#